data_AF-A0A3D2QEZ3-F1
#
_entry.id   AF-A0A3D2QEZ3-F1
#
_cell.length_a   1.000
_cell.length_b   1.000
_cell.length_c   1.000
_cell.angle_alpha   90.00
_cell.angle_beta   90.00
_cell.angle_gamma   90.00
#
_symmetry.space_group_name_H-M   'P 1'
#
loop_
_entity.id
_entity.type
_entity.pdbx_description
1 polymer ?
#
loop_
_entity_poly.entity_id
_entity_poly.type
_entity_poly.pdbx_seq_one_letter_code
_entity_poly.pdbx_strand_id
1 'polypeptide(L)'
;MHDILREFGKTCYDSVVYLNLETDRRAAACFDGNTDPAHLLPYLEAVTGQRVLPRRTLLILDEVQSTERALASLKYFAEEAPELHVAAARKPA
;
A
#
# COMPACT_ATOMS: atom_id res chain seq x y z
N MET A 1 10.15 12.75 8.16
CA MET A 1 8.79 12.20 8.33
C MET A 1 8.61 10.86 7.63
N HIS A 2 9.22 10.61 6.46
CA HIS A 2 9.13 9.35 5.70
C HIS A 2 9.60 8.07 6.44
N ASP A 3 10.33 8.20 7.55
CA ASP A 3 10.89 7.03 8.25
C ASP A 3 10.01 6.46 9.36
N ILE A 4 9.01 7.19 9.86
CA ILE A 4 8.23 6.76 11.04
C ILE A 4 7.39 5.52 10.72
N LEU A 5 6.68 5.49 9.58
CA LEU A 5 5.85 4.35 9.21
C LEU A 5 6.69 3.09 8.95
N ARG A 6 7.89 3.27 8.37
CA ARG A 6 8.82 2.15 8.13
C ARG A 6 9.34 1.60 9.44
N GLU A 7 9.72 2.46 10.39
CA GLU A 7 10.22 2.04 11.70
C GLU A 7 9.13 1.38 12.54
N PHE A 8 7.93 1.94 12.55
CA PHE A 8 6.76 1.33 13.15
C PHE A 8 6.48 -0.06 12.55
N GLY A 9 6.49 -0.17 11.22
CA GLY A 9 6.32 -1.43 10.52
C GLY A 9 7.34 -2.48 10.95
N LYS A 10 8.62 -2.14 10.98
CA LYS A 10 9.70 -3.06 11.42
C LYS A 10 9.55 -3.52 12.88
N THR A 11 8.95 -2.70 13.73
CA THR A 11 8.85 -2.98 15.18
C THR A 11 7.58 -3.76 15.52
N CYS A 12 6.49 -3.58 14.76
CA CYS A 12 5.17 -4.09 15.10
C CYS A 12 4.66 -5.19 14.15
N TYR A 13 5.36 -5.46 13.05
CA TYR A 13 4.94 -6.42 12.03
C TYR A 13 6.08 -7.38 11.67
N ASP A 14 5.71 -8.53 11.13
CA ASP A 14 6.68 -9.54 10.67
C ASP A 14 7.37 -9.09 9.37
N SER A 15 6.64 -8.35 8.53
CA SER A 15 7.17 -7.78 7.30
C SER A 15 6.52 -6.45 6.94
N VAL A 16 7.21 -5.68 6.10
CA VAL A 16 6.73 -4.40 5.57
C VAL A 16 6.91 -4.41 4.07
N VAL A 17 5.82 -4.13 3.35
CA VAL A 17 5.84 -3.86 1.91
C VAL A 17 5.71 -2.35 1.75
N TYR A 18 6.70 -1.70 1.16
CA TYR A 18 6.71 -0.25 0.94
C TYR A 18 6.65 0.06 -0.55
N LEU A 19 5.71 0.92 -0.93
CA LEU A 19 5.51 1.39 -2.30
C LEU A 19 5.43 2.91 -2.31
N ASN A 20 6.19 3.54 -3.20
CA ASN A 20 6.10 4.98 -3.44
C ASN A 20 5.49 5.21 -4.83
N LEU A 21 4.25 5.71 -4.87
CA LEU A 21 3.48 5.78 -6.12
C LEU A 21 3.95 6.90 -7.07
N GLU A 22 4.75 7.84 -6.59
CA GLU A 22 5.36 8.88 -7.44
C GLU A 22 6.54 8.32 -8.24
N THR A 23 7.37 7.50 -7.60
CA THR A 23 8.65 7.02 -8.16
C THR A 23 8.54 5.61 -8.77
N ASP A 24 7.65 4.76 -8.25
CA ASP A 24 7.40 3.43 -8.78
C ASP A 24 6.17 3.41 -9.70
N ARG A 25 6.42 3.65 -10.98
CA ARG A 25 5.38 3.63 -12.02
C ARG A 25 4.68 2.27 -12.15
N ARG A 26 5.35 1.15 -11.81
CA ARG A 26 4.74 -0.18 -11.88
C ARG A 26 3.74 -0.35 -10.74
N ALA A 27 4.10 0.12 -9.55
CA ALA A 27 3.19 0.15 -8.42
C ALA A 27 1.98 1.08 -8.68
N ALA A 28 2.22 2.28 -9.21
CA ALA A 28 1.15 3.21 -9.56
C ALA A 28 0.17 2.61 -10.59
N ALA A 29 0.70 1.95 -11.63
CA ALA A 29 -0.10 1.30 -12.65
C ALA A 29 -0.98 0.14 -12.12
N CYS A 30 -0.68 -0.42 -10.94
CA CYS A 30 -1.57 -1.42 -10.33
C CYS A 30 -2.95 -0.84 -10.02
N PHE A 31 -3.03 0.46 -9.75
CA PHE A 31 -4.27 1.16 -9.43
C PHE A 31 -5.02 1.67 -10.67
N ASP A 32 -4.52 1.39 -11.87
CA ASP A 32 -5.19 1.77 -13.11
C ASP A 32 -6.34 0.80 -13.43
N GLY A 33 -7.56 1.34 -13.49
CA GLY A 33 -8.74 0.59 -13.93
C GLY A 33 -9.42 -0.27 -12.86
N ASN A 34 -8.84 -0.45 -11.67
CA ASN A 34 -9.48 -1.14 -10.55
C ASN A 34 -9.03 -0.60 -9.17
N THR A 35 -9.93 -0.63 -8.18
CA THR A 35 -9.68 -0.23 -6.79
C THR A 35 -9.96 -1.35 -5.77
N ASP A 36 -10.41 -2.51 -6.23
CA ASP A 36 -10.72 -3.68 -5.41
C ASP A 36 -9.44 -4.33 -4.85
N PRO A 37 -9.29 -4.49 -3.53
CA PRO A 37 -8.15 -5.12 -2.88
C PRO A 37 -7.82 -6.52 -3.42
N ALA A 38 -8.82 -7.35 -3.72
CA ALA A 38 -8.63 -8.70 -4.24
C ALA A 38 -7.97 -8.69 -5.62
N HIS A 39 -8.22 -7.65 -6.40
CA HIS A 39 -7.54 -7.42 -7.67
C HIS A 39 -6.17 -6.78 -7.47
N LEU A 40 -6.06 -5.77 -6.60
CA LEU A 40 -4.81 -5.03 -6.40
C LEU A 40 -3.71 -5.87 -5.76
N LEU A 41 -4.05 -6.66 -4.74
CA LEU A 41 -3.07 -7.36 -3.91
C LEU A 41 -2.11 -8.25 -4.73
N PRO A 42 -2.59 -9.13 -5.64
CA PRO A 42 -1.69 -9.95 -6.46
C PRO A 42 -0.72 -9.11 -7.33
N TYR A 43 -1.16 -7.97 -7.86
CA TYR A 43 -0.29 -7.10 -8.65
C TYR A 43 0.76 -6.41 -7.77
N LEU A 44 0.36 -5.91 -6.61
CA LEU A 44 1.29 -5.29 -5.66
C LEU A 44 2.34 -6.30 -5.19
N GLU A 45 1.95 -7.54 -4.89
CA GLU A 45 2.88 -8.62 -4.55
C GLU A 45 3.82 -8.97 -5.72
N ALA A 46 3.30 -8.99 -6.95
CA ALA A 46 4.10 -9.27 -8.15
C ALA A 46 5.12 -8.16 -8.44
N VAL A 47 4.75 -6.90 -8.30
CA VAL A 47 5.64 -5.75 -8.53
C VAL A 47 6.73 -5.67 -7.46
N THR A 48 6.38 -5.96 -6.22
CA THR A 48 7.32 -5.88 -5.08
C THR A 48 8.16 -7.15 -4.90
N GLY A 49 7.69 -8.28 -5.43
CA GLY A 49 8.25 -9.61 -5.15
C GLY A 49 8.05 -10.06 -3.70
N GLN A 50 7.17 -9.39 -2.95
CA GLN A 50 6.94 -9.64 -1.53
C GLN A 50 5.48 -10.01 -1.29
N ARG A 51 5.25 -10.94 -0.37
CA ARG A 51 3.89 -11.31 0.06
C ARG A 51 3.37 -10.32 1.09
N VAL A 52 2.08 -9.99 0.98
CA VAL A 52 1.33 -9.23 1.96
C VAL A 52 0.43 -10.19 2.73
N LEU A 53 0.88 -10.59 3.90
CA LEU A 53 0.18 -11.55 4.75
C LEU A 53 -0.81 -10.83 5.67
N PRO A 54 -2.09 -11.27 5.72
CA PRO A 54 -3.09 -10.72 6.63
C PRO A 54 -2.60 -10.64 8.08
N ARG A 55 -2.80 -9.48 8.72
CA ARG A 55 -2.41 -9.15 10.11
C ARG A 55 -0.92 -9.31 10.45
N ARG A 56 -0.07 -9.64 9.48
CA ARG A 56 1.37 -9.90 9.68
C ARG A 56 2.25 -8.95 8.88
N THR A 57 1.74 -8.44 7.76
CA THR A 57 2.44 -7.49 6.91
C THR A 57 1.79 -6.12 6.99
N LEU A 58 2.61 -5.07 7.11
CA LEU A 58 2.18 -3.69 6.91
C LEU A 58 2.43 -3.30 5.45
N LEU A 59 1.37 -2.99 4.71
CA LEU A 59 1.45 -2.41 3.38
C LEU A 59 1.49 -0.88 3.50
N ILE A 60 2.58 -0.25 3.08
CA ILE A 60 2.76 1.21 3.09
C ILE A 60 2.64 1.74 1.66
N LEU A 61 1.65 2.60 1.43
CA LEU A 61 1.44 3.35 0.20
C LEU A 61 1.84 4.81 0.42
N ASP A 62 3.04 5.16 -0.04
CA ASP A 62 3.58 6.51 0.06
C ASP A 62 3.29 7.32 -1.22
N GLU A 63 3.25 8.64 -1.06
CA GLU A 63 2.86 9.58 -2.12
C GLU A 63 1.51 9.24 -2.76
N VAL A 64 0.54 8.81 -1.94
CA VAL A 64 -0.74 8.27 -2.41
C VAL A 64 -1.55 9.26 -3.27
N GLN A 65 -1.32 10.57 -3.10
CA GLN A 65 -1.93 11.62 -3.92
C GLN A 65 -1.44 11.64 -5.37
N SER A 66 -0.36 10.92 -5.69
CA SER A 66 0.13 10.75 -7.07
C SER A 66 -0.85 9.97 -7.94
N THR A 67 -1.84 9.29 -7.33
CA THR A 67 -2.85 8.52 -8.05
C THR A 67 -4.20 8.62 -7.33
N GLU A 68 -5.18 9.31 -7.91
CA GLU A 68 -6.53 9.45 -7.33
C GLU A 68 -7.19 8.10 -7.00
N ARG A 69 -6.95 7.09 -7.84
CA ARG A 69 -7.46 5.73 -7.61
C ARG A 69 -6.80 5.03 -6.43
N ALA A 70 -5.53 5.31 -6.14
CA ALA A 70 -4.89 4.77 -4.95
C ALA A 70 -5.55 5.31 -3.68
N LEU A 71 -5.85 6.62 -3.64
CA LEU A 71 -6.65 7.20 -2.56
C LEU A 71 -8.03 6.54 -2.42
N ALA A 72 -8.75 6.35 -3.54
CA ALA A 72 -10.05 5.70 -3.53
C ALA A 72 -9.98 4.23 -3.04
N SER A 73 -8.92 3.50 -3.41
CA SER A 73 -8.72 2.11 -2.99
C SER A 73 -8.63 1.93 -1.48
N LEU A 74 -8.17 2.93 -0.73
CA LEU A 74 -8.03 2.86 0.73
C LEU A 74 -9.36 2.54 1.43
N LYS A 75 -10.47 3.08 0.91
CA LYS A 75 -11.81 2.77 1.43
C LYS A 75 -12.12 1.28 1.28
N TYR A 76 -11.86 0.72 0.09
CA TYR A 76 -12.13 -0.68 -0.20
C TYR A 76 -11.20 -1.62 0.58
N PHE A 77 -9.93 -1.26 0.77
CA PHE A 77 -9.05 -2.00 1.70
C PHE A 77 -9.64 -2.07 3.10
N ALA A 78 -10.17 -0.96 3.62
CA ALA A 78 -10.76 -0.92 4.96
C ALA A 78 -12.09 -1.68 5.06
N GLU A 79 -12.93 -1.66 4.02
CA GLU A 79 -14.27 -2.26 4.02
C GLU A 79 -14.28 -3.74 3.61
N GLU A 80 -13.50 -4.11 2.61
CA GLU A 80 -13.55 -5.42 1.96
C GLU A 80 -12.40 -6.35 2.36
N ALA A 81 -11.25 -5.80 2.77
CA ALA A 81 -10.08 -6.56 3.21
C ALA A 81 -9.48 -6.03 4.53
N PRO A 82 -10.28 -5.89 5.62
CA PRO A 82 -9.85 -5.27 6.88
C PRO A 82 -8.71 -6.02 7.58
N GLU A 83 -8.45 -7.27 7.22
CA GLU A 83 -7.31 -8.05 7.70
C GLU A 83 -5.97 -7.62 7.07
N LEU A 84 -5.99 -6.87 5.96
CA LEU A 84 -4.82 -6.25 5.37
C LEU A 84 -4.57 -4.91 6.07
N HIS A 85 -3.45 -4.81 6.76
CA HIS A 85 -3.08 -3.57 7.43
C HIS A 85 -2.39 -2.64 6.43
N VAL A 86 -3.05 -1.54 6.09
CA VAL A 86 -2.57 -0.55 5.12
C VAL A 86 -2.31 0.79 5.81
N ALA A 87 -1.14 1.37 5.55
CA ALA A 87 -0.81 2.74 5.94
C ALA A 87 -0.58 3.58 4.68
N ALA A 88 -1.14 4.79 4.66
CA ALA A 88 -0.98 5.72 3.54
C ALA A 88 -0.26 7.00 4.01
N ALA A 89 0.62 7.52 3.17
CA ALA A 89 1.31 8.78 3.41
C ALA A 89 1.16 9.73 2.21
N ARG A 90 1.10 11.02 2.52
CA ARG A 90 1.11 12.13 1.54
C ARG A 90 2.15 13.14 1.96
N LYS A 91 2.77 13.85 1.01
CA LYS A 91 3.61 15.00 1.34
C LYS A 91 2.80 16.06 2.08
N PRO A 92 3.36 16.65 3.17
CA PRO A 92 2.77 17.84 3.77
C PRO A 92 2.85 19.02 2.77
N ALA A 93 1.81 19.85 2.77
CA ALA A 93 1.76 21.09 2.00
C ALA A 93 2.67 22.17 2.63
#